data_AF-M5CFX1-F1
#
_entry.id   AF-M5CFX1-F1
#
_cell.length_a   1.000
_cell.length_b   1.000
_cell.length_c   1.000
_cell.angle_alpha   90.00
_cell.angle_beta   90.00
_cell.angle_gamma   90.00
#
_symmetry.space_group_name_H-M   'P 1'
#
loop_
_entity.id
_entity.type
_entity.pdbx_description
1 polymer ?
#
loop_
_entity_poly.entity_id
_entity_poly.type
_entity_poly.pdbx_seq_one_letter_code
_entity_poly.pdbx_strand_id
1 'polypeptide(L)'
;MARSTLTFFTLSFVASALARVVDYKLDVANGLVAPDGVTRNAILVNGRFPGPLISANKGDTIKVTVRNKLTDPTMRRSTTIHWHGLFLHRTAEEDGPAFVTQCPIPPQETYTYNLPLEDQTGTYWYHSHLSSQYVDGLRGPLVIYPKDPYRNYYDVDDESTIFTLADWYHTPSEAIMAAHDVLKTWVFPHMQPCLS
;
A
#
# COMPACT_ATOMS: atom_id res chain seq x y z
N MET A 1 31.32 -51.36 -42.92
CA MET A 1 31.02 -51.05 -41.50
C MET A 1 30.78 -49.56 -41.37
N ALA A 2 29.52 -49.11 -41.37
CA ALA A 2 29.18 -47.70 -41.18
C ALA A 2 28.87 -47.47 -39.69
N ARG A 3 29.68 -46.64 -39.01
CA ARG A 3 29.45 -46.24 -37.62
C ARG A 3 28.47 -45.06 -37.62
N SER A 4 27.27 -45.30 -37.11
CA SER A 4 26.28 -44.26 -36.83
C SER A 4 26.65 -43.58 -35.51
N THR A 5 27.07 -42.32 -35.57
CA THR A 5 27.24 -41.45 -34.40
C THR A 5 25.91 -40.80 -34.06
N LEU A 6 25.30 -41.24 -32.97
CA LEU A 6 24.06 -40.68 -32.43
C LEU A 6 24.41 -39.48 -31.53
N THR A 7 24.16 -38.26 -32.01
CA THR A 7 24.37 -37.03 -31.24
C THR A 7 23.13 -36.76 -30.37
N PHE A 8 23.30 -36.83 -29.05
CA PHE A 8 22.25 -36.45 -28.10
C PHE A 8 22.21 -34.92 -27.96
N PHE A 9 21.13 -34.29 -28.44
CA PHE A 9 20.81 -32.90 -28.13
C PHE A 9 20.10 -32.84 -26.77
N THR A 10 20.78 -32.40 -25.73
CA THR A 10 20.15 -32.08 -24.43
C THR A 10 19.42 -30.75 -24.54
N LEU A 11 18.08 -30.80 -24.51
CA LEU A 11 17.22 -29.62 -24.48
C LEU A 11 17.21 -29.06 -23.04
N SER A 12 18.00 -28.03 -22.76
CA SER A 12 17.92 -27.30 -21.48
C SER A 12 16.60 -26.54 -21.41
N PHE A 13 15.71 -26.98 -20.52
CA PHE A 13 14.54 -26.19 -20.12
C PHE A 13 15.03 -25.00 -19.27
N VAL A 14 15.09 -23.81 -19.88
CA VAL A 14 15.26 -22.57 -19.13
C VAL A 14 13.92 -22.26 -18.46
N ALA A 15 13.84 -22.46 -17.15
CA ALA A 15 12.72 -22.00 -16.36
C ALA A 15 12.80 -20.47 -16.26
N SER A 16 12.15 -19.77 -17.19
CA SER A 16 11.94 -18.32 -17.09
C SER A 16 11.05 -18.05 -15.88
N ALA A 17 11.61 -17.50 -14.80
CA ALA A 17 10.80 -16.92 -13.73
C ALA A 17 10.12 -15.67 -14.30
N LEU A 18 8.87 -15.79 -14.73
CA LEU A 18 8.09 -14.65 -15.19
C LEU A 18 7.70 -13.82 -13.97
N ALA A 19 8.18 -12.57 -13.93
CA ALA A 19 7.62 -11.54 -13.05
C ALA A 19 6.12 -11.42 -13.32
N ARG A 20 5.28 -11.68 -12.32
CA ARG A 20 3.83 -11.62 -12.45
C ARG A 20 3.33 -10.24 -12.07
N VAL A 21 2.30 -9.75 -12.77
CA VAL A 21 1.51 -8.60 -12.31
C VAL A 21 0.41 -9.08 -11.36
N VAL A 22 0.37 -8.52 -10.16
CA VAL A 22 -0.63 -8.83 -9.13
C VAL A 22 -1.54 -7.62 -8.94
N ASP A 23 -2.80 -7.76 -9.34
CA ASP A 23 -3.78 -6.66 -9.33
C ASP A 23 -4.59 -6.60 -8.02
N TYR A 24 -4.66 -5.41 -7.44
CA TYR A 24 -5.51 -5.08 -6.30
C TYR A 24 -6.44 -3.91 -6.62
N LYS A 25 -7.62 -3.92 -6.00
CA LYS A 25 -8.59 -2.81 -6.04
C LYS A 25 -8.88 -2.37 -4.61
N LEU A 26 -8.59 -1.11 -4.32
CA LEU A 26 -8.80 -0.49 -3.03
C LEU A 26 -9.86 0.59 -3.16
N ASP A 27 -11.06 0.33 -2.67
CA ASP A 27 -12.09 1.34 -2.48
C ASP A 27 -11.84 2.02 -1.14
N VAL A 28 -11.41 3.27 -1.18
CA VAL A 28 -11.17 4.11 0.01
C VAL A 28 -12.45 4.88 0.30
N ALA A 29 -13.14 4.55 1.39
CA ALA A 29 -14.43 5.11 1.73
C ALA A 29 -14.54 5.41 3.22
N ASN A 30 -15.44 6.32 3.57
CA ASN A 30 -15.82 6.50 4.97
C ASN A 30 -16.68 5.32 5.43
N GLY A 31 -16.52 4.89 6.68
CA GLY A 31 -17.35 3.86 7.27
C GLY A 31 -17.29 3.86 8.80
N LEU A 32 -18.39 3.42 9.41
CA LEU A 32 -18.47 3.28 10.87
C LEU A 32 -17.73 2.01 11.31
N VAL A 33 -16.86 2.16 12.31
CA VAL A 33 -16.15 1.04 12.95
C VAL A 33 -16.11 1.25 14.47
N ALA A 34 -15.97 0.15 15.21
CA ALA A 34 -15.87 0.15 16.66
C ALA A 34 -14.86 -0.90 17.16
N PRO A 35 -13.55 -0.79 16.79
CA PRO A 35 -12.55 -1.83 17.10
C PRO A 35 -12.31 -2.02 18.61
N ASP A 36 -12.59 -1.00 19.42
CA ASP A 36 -12.50 -1.00 20.88
C ASP A 36 -13.88 -0.84 21.57
N GLY A 37 -14.96 -1.07 20.82
CA GLY A 37 -16.34 -0.94 21.30
C GLY A 37 -16.95 0.47 21.21
N VAL A 38 -16.17 1.51 20.84
CA VAL A 38 -16.68 2.86 20.62
C VAL A 38 -16.84 3.12 19.13
N THR A 39 -18.09 3.32 18.68
CA THR A 39 -18.37 3.62 17.26
C THR A 39 -17.87 5.00 16.87
N ARG A 40 -17.07 5.08 15.81
CA ARG A 40 -16.72 6.32 15.12
C ARG A 40 -16.73 6.15 13.61
N ASN A 41 -16.85 7.26 12.89
CA ASN A 41 -16.55 7.26 11.46
C ASN A 41 -15.03 7.22 11.25
N ALA A 42 -14.61 6.46 10.25
CA ALA A 42 -13.22 6.21 9.91
C ALA A 42 -13.03 6.19 8.39
N ILE A 43 -11.79 6.21 7.95
CA ILE A 43 -11.42 5.97 6.55
C ILE A 43 -11.01 4.51 6.43
N LEU A 44 -11.76 3.74 5.65
CA LEU A 44 -11.60 2.32 5.50
C LEU A 44 -11.20 1.96 4.08
N VAL A 45 -10.39 0.93 3.96
CA VAL A 45 -10.04 0.33 2.68
C VAL A 45 -10.86 -0.94 2.52
N ASN A 46 -11.71 -0.98 1.49
CA ASN A 46 -12.67 -2.07 1.25
C ASN A 46 -13.58 -2.35 2.47
N GLY A 47 -13.95 -1.31 3.22
CA GLY A 47 -14.91 -1.39 4.32
C GLY A 47 -14.40 -2.08 5.59
N ARG A 48 -13.10 -2.32 5.72
CA ARG A 48 -12.49 -2.95 6.91
C ARG A 48 -11.33 -2.15 7.50
N PHE A 49 -11.10 -2.36 8.80
CA PHE A 49 -9.94 -1.89 9.54
C PHE A 49 -9.31 -3.06 10.33
N PRO A 50 -7.99 -3.29 10.25
CA PRO A 50 -7.05 -2.68 9.29
C PRO A 50 -7.45 -2.94 7.83
N GLY A 51 -6.86 -2.19 6.91
CA GLY A 51 -7.04 -2.42 5.47
C GLY A 51 -6.60 -3.82 5.05
N PRO A 52 -7.05 -4.32 3.89
CA PRO A 52 -6.70 -5.66 3.43
C PRO A 52 -5.22 -5.88 3.24
N LEU A 53 -4.75 -7.12 3.47
CA LEU A 53 -3.42 -7.55 3.08
C LEU A 53 -3.22 -7.37 1.57
N ILE A 54 -2.14 -6.68 1.22
CA ILE A 54 -1.56 -6.72 -0.11
C ILE A 54 -0.39 -7.68 -0.05
N SER A 55 -0.35 -8.68 -0.92
CA SER A 55 0.78 -9.61 -0.97
C SER A 55 1.19 -9.95 -2.38
N ALA A 56 2.48 -10.24 -2.53
CA ALA A 56 3.08 -10.63 -3.78
C ALA A 56 4.35 -11.44 -3.52
N ASN A 57 4.95 -12.00 -4.56
CA ASN A 57 6.24 -12.67 -4.43
C ASN A 57 7.38 -11.76 -4.89
N LYS A 58 8.60 -12.09 -4.46
CA LYS A 58 9.81 -11.48 -4.98
C LYS A 58 9.80 -11.39 -6.51
N GLY A 59 10.04 -10.20 -7.06
CA GLY A 59 10.11 -9.95 -8.50
C GLY A 59 8.76 -9.70 -9.19
N ASP A 60 7.64 -9.83 -8.48
CA ASP A 60 6.34 -9.43 -9.02
C ASP A 60 6.23 -7.90 -9.15
N THR A 61 5.24 -7.45 -9.92
CA THR A 61 4.80 -6.05 -9.94
C THR A 61 3.41 -5.98 -9.33
N ILE A 62 3.24 -5.19 -8.27
CA ILE A 62 1.93 -4.96 -7.68
C ILE A 62 1.27 -3.80 -8.43
N LYS A 63 0.06 -4.02 -8.93
CA LYS A 63 -0.76 -2.97 -9.54
C LYS A 63 -1.96 -2.67 -8.66
N VAL A 64 -2.06 -1.46 -8.12
CA VAL A 64 -3.12 -1.11 -7.17
C VAL A 64 -4.01 0.00 -7.69
N THR A 65 -5.24 -0.33 -8.07
CA THR A 65 -6.24 0.68 -8.44
C THR A 65 -6.94 1.19 -7.18
N VAL A 66 -6.66 2.43 -6.81
CA VAL A 66 -7.25 3.14 -5.67
C VAL A 66 -8.41 4.01 -6.16
N ARG A 67 -9.61 3.75 -5.65
CA ARG A 67 -10.80 4.56 -5.92
C ARG A 67 -11.13 5.39 -4.69
N ASN A 68 -11.06 6.70 -4.82
CA ASN A 68 -11.39 7.59 -3.72
C ASN A 68 -12.91 7.83 -3.67
N LYS A 69 -13.56 7.32 -2.63
CA LYS A 69 -15.01 7.47 -2.37
C LYS A 69 -15.28 8.25 -1.08
N LEU A 70 -14.31 9.04 -0.62
CA LEU A 70 -14.43 9.82 0.62
C LEU A 70 -15.41 10.98 0.44
N THR A 71 -16.31 11.14 1.41
CA THR A 71 -17.39 12.13 1.38
C THR A 71 -17.54 12.90 2.69
N ASP A 72 -17.09 12.36 3.82
CA ASP A 72 -17.23 12.97 5.14
C ASP A 72 -16.40 14.29 5.24
N PRO A 73 -17.02 15.44 5.53
CA PRO A 73 -16.33 16.72 5.65
C PRO A 73 -15.51 16.87 6.95
N THR A 74 -15.70 16.00 7.94
CA THR A 74 -14.94 16.02 9.21
C THR A 74 -13.53 15.43 9.07
N MET A 75 -13.25 14.78 7.92
CA MET A 75 -11.96 14.20 7.57
C MET A 75 -11.49 14.71 6.20
N ARG A 76 -10.23 14.50 5.86
CA ARG A 76 -9.71 14.82 4.51
C ARG A 76 -10.38 13.93 3.47
N ARG A 77 -10.90 14.54 2.40
CA ARG A 77 -11.62 13.83 1.32
C ARG A 77 -10.76 13.51 0.10
N SER A 78 -9.64 14.21 -0.11
CA SER A 78 -8.62 13.72 -1.05
C SER A 78 -7.77 12.65 -0.36
N THR A 79 -7.07 11.82 -1.12
CA THR A 79 -6.21 10.77 -0.55
C THR A 79 -4.98 10.54 -1.40
N THR A 80 -3.93 9.97 -0.81
CA THR A 80 -2.80 9.38 -1.52
C THR A 80 -2.31 8.20 -0.69
N ILE A 81 -1.76 7.16 -1.30
CA ILE A 81 -1.27 5.97 -0.59
C ILE A 81 0.24 5.87 -0.77
N HIS A 82 0.96 5.70 0.33
CA HIS A 82 2.37 5.37 0.36
C HIS A 82 2.60 3.90 0.71
N TRP A 83 3.60 3.31 0.06
CA TRP A 83 3.99 1.91 0.15
C TRP A 83 5.25 1.79 1.02
N HIS A 84 5.05 1.87 2.32
CA HIS A 84 6.11 2.10 3.28
C HIS A 84 7.21 1.04 3.22
N GLY A 85 8.43 1.48 2.89
CA GLY A 85 9.63 0.65 2.80
C GLY A 85 9.91 0.09 1.40
N LEU A 86 9.04 0.31 0.42
CA LEU A 86 9.38 0.04 -0.99
C LEU A 86 10.35 1.11 -1.51
N PHE A 87 11.36 0.70 -2.27
CA PHE A 87 12.39 1.59 -2.80
C PHE A 87 11.93 2.37 -4.03
N LEU A 88 11.00 1.79 -4.81
CA LEU A 88 10.40 2.39 -6.01
C LEU A 88 11.44 3.05 -6.92
N HIS A 89 12.52 2.29 -7.20
CA HIS A 89 13.62 2.78 -8.01
C HIS A 89 13.11 3.20 -9.39
N ARG A 90 13.43 4.43 -9.80
CA ARG A 90 13.00 5.03 -11.09
C ARG A 90 11.48 5.12 -11.29
N THR A 91 10.70 4.96 -10.22
CA THR A 91 9.23 5.04 -10.20
C THR A 91 8.79 5.89 -9.00
N ALA A 92 9.51 6.98 -8.73
CA ALA A 92 9.28 7.82 -7.56
C ALA A 92 7.89 8.47 -7.56
N GLU A 93 7.28 8.68 -8.73
CA GLU A 93 5.92 9.17 -8.91
C GLU A 93 4.86 8.22 -8.31
N GLU A 94 5.19 6.95 -8.10
CA GLU A 94 4.31 5.91 -7.53
C GLU A 94 4.40 5.85 -5.99
N ASP A 95 5.25 6.68 -5.38
CA ASP A 95 5.61 6.56 -3.96
C ASP A 95 4.52 7.02 -3.00
N GLY A 96 3.69 7.99 -3.37
CA GLY A 96 2.56 8.41 -2.54
C GLY A 96 2.66 9.74 -1.80
N PRO A 97 3.80 10.19 -1.23
CA PRO A 97 3.85 11.42 -0.44
C PRO A 97 3.25 12.65 -1.13
N ALA A 98 2.15 13.16 -0.55
CA ALA A 98 1.41 14.29 -1.11
C ALA A 98 2.31 15.52 -1.25
N PHE A 99 2.27 16.15 -2.42
CA PHE A 99 3.04 17.35 -2.77
C PHE A 99 4.56 17.17 -2.83
N VAL A 100 5.05 15.93 -2.71
CA VAL A 100 6.44 15.56 -2.99
C VAL A 100 6.51 14.77 -4.29
N THR A 101 5.76 13.68 -4.39
CA THR A 101 5.77 12.78 -5.56
C THR A 101 4.50 12.85 -6.38
N GLN A 102 3.37 13.21 -5.76
CA GLN A 102 2.09 13.36 -6.46
C GLN A 102 1.13 14.36 -5.79
N CYS A 103 0.19 14.86 -6.57
CA CYS A 103 -1.00 15.52 -6.02
C CYS A 103 -1.98 14.47 -5.48
N PRO A 104 -2.74 14.76 -4.40
CA PRO A 104 -3.74 13.84 -3.87
C PRO A 104 -4.84 13.51 -4.90
N ILE A 105 -5.27 12.24 -4.92
CA ILE A 105 -6.41 11.74 -5.68
C ILE A 105 -7.68 12.47 -5.19
N PRO A 106 -8.38 13.24 -6.04
CA PRO A 106 -9.60 13.92 -5.65
C PRO A 106 -10.74 12.95 -5.28
N PRO A 107 -11.78 13.40 -4.55
CA PRO A 107 -12.97 12.60 -4.33
C PRO A 107 -13.62 12.16 -5.64
N GLN A 108 -14.11 10.92 -5.70
CA GLN A 108 -14.72 10.26 -6.86
C GLN A 108 -13.76 9.93 -8.01
N GLU A 109 -12.48 10.27 -7.88
CA GLU A 109 -11.46 9.94 -8.87
C GLU A 109 -10.74 8.63 -8.53
N THR A 110 -10.05 8.09 -9.53
CA THR A 110 -9.30 6.84 -9.43
C THR A 110 -7.87 7.05 -9.91
N TYR A 111 -6.93 6.44 -9.21
CA TYR A 111 -5.53 6.37 -9.63
C TYR A 111 -5.05 4.93 -9.52
N THR A 112 -4.17 4.50 -10.43
CA THR A 112 -3.61 3.15 -10.40
C THR A 112 -2.11 3.22 -10.22
N TYR A 113 -1.66 2.68 -9.09
CA TYR A 113 -0.26 2.57 -8.75
C TYR A 113 0.38 1.37 -9.44
N ASN A 114 1.62 1.52 -9.90
CA ASN A 114 2.40 0.44 -10.53
C ASN A 114 3.74 0.24 -9.82
N LEU A 115 3.84 -0.81 -8.99
CA LEU A 115 4.91 -1.00 -8.01
C LEU A 115 5.78 -2.20 -8.39
N PRO A 116 6.86 -2.02 -9.16
CA PRO A 116 7.82 -3.09 -9.42
C PRO A 116 8.59 -3.42 -8.14
N LEU A 117 8.52 -4.67 -7.67
CA LEU A 117 9.15 -5.07 -6.40
C LEU A 117 10.63 -5.42 -6.53
N GLU A 118 11.09 -5.67 -7.77
CA GLU A 118 12.46 -6.06 -8.08
C GLU A 118 12.96 -7.19 -7.14
N ASP A 119 14.01 -6.92 -6.35
CA ASP A 119 14.60 -7.88 -5.42
C ASP A 119 14.09 -7.76 -3.97
N GLN A 120 13.18 -6.83 -3.67
CA GLN A 120 12.69 -6.63 -2.30
C GLN A 120 11.82 -7.78 -1.82
N THR A 121 11.96 -8.12 -0.54
CA THR A 121 11.15 -9.12 0.19
C THR A 121 10.98 -8.67 1.63
N GLY A 122 10.00 -9.21 2.34
CA GLY A 122 9.77 -8.93 3.76
C GLY A 122 8.37 -8.40 4.08
N THR A 123 8.23 -7.92 5.31
CA THR A 123 6.98 -7.34 5.84
C THR A 123 7.05 -5.82 5.79
N TYR A 124 6.03 -5.24 5.18
CA TYR A 124 5.85 -3.82 4.93
C TYR A 124 4.39 -3.46 5.28
N TRP A 125 3.99 -2.25 4.92
CA TRP A 125 2.62 -1.78 5.09
C TRP A 125 2.34 -0.63 4.12
N TYR A 126 1.07 -0.34 3.91
CA TYR A 126 0.65 0.83 3.15
C TYR A 126 -0.22 1.71 4.04
N HIS A 127 -0.17 3.02 3.80
CA HIS A 127 -0.96 3.98 4.56
C HIS A 127 -1.21 5.26 3.77
N SER A 128 -2.17 6.06 4.21
CA SER A 128 -2.35 7.39 3.62
C SER A 128 -1.11 8.25 3.89
N HIS A 129 -0.64 8.98 2.88
CA HIS A 129 0.46 9.94 3.03
C HIS A 129 0.02 11.38 2.73
N LEU A 130 -1.21 11.71 3.14
CA LEU A 130 -1.77 13.05 3.13
C LEU A 130 -2.18 13.47 4.55
N SER A 131 -1.55 14.53 5.09
CA SER A 131 -1.85 15.01 6.45
C SER A 131 -1.75 13.87 7.49
N SER A 132 -2.58 13.88 8.51
CA SER A 132 -2.75 12.81 9.50
C SER A 132 -3.79 11.75 9.08
N GLN A 133 -4.19 11.69 7.80
CA GLN A 133 -5.33 10.88 7.36
C GLN A 133 -5.19 9.37 7.64
N TYR A 134 -3.96 8.83 7.72
CA TYR A 134 -3.77 7.41 8.08
C TYR A 134 -4.21 7.09 9.51
N VAL A 135 -4.20 8.09 10.40
CA VAL A 135 -4.67 7.97 11.80
C VAL A 135 -6.18 7.70 11.84
N ASP A 136 -6.93 8.22 10.86
CA ASP A 136 -8.37 7.97 10.72
C ASP A 136 -8.70 6.58 10.14
N GLY A 137 -7.71 5.76 9.81
CA GLY A 137 -7.89 4.34 9.53
C GLY A 137 -7.28 3.82 8.22
N LEU A 138 -6.83 4.71 7.32
CA LEU A 138 -6.24 4.30 6.04
C LEU A 138 -4.82 3.75 6.22
N ARG A 139 -4.73 2.48 6.65
CA ARG A 139 -3.49 1.71 6.78
C ARG A 139 -3.77 0.20 6.73
N GLY A 140 -2.86 -0.58 6.17
CA GLY A 140 -2.96 -2.04 6.10
C GLY A 140 -1.60 -2.71 5.83
N PRO A 141 -1.49 -4.02 6.06
CA PRO A 141 -0.24 -4.75 5.88
C PRO A 141 0.08 -4.99 4.40
N LEU A 142 1.38 -5.02 4.08
CA LEU A 142 1.90 -5.40 2.77
C LEU A 142 3.00 -6.44 2.98
N VAL A 143 2.92 -7.60 2.34
CA VAL A 143 3.94 -8.66 2.50
C VAL A 143 4.46 -9.08 1.13
N ILE A 144 5.79 -9.06 0.96
CA ILE A 144 6.45 -9.59 -0.22
C ILE A 144 7.15 -10.89 0.17
N TYR A 145 6.56 -12.01 -0.22
CA TYR A 145 7.06 -13.33 0.11
C TYR A 145 8.37 -13.63 -0.65
N PRO A 146 9.43 -14.07 0.06
CA PRO A 146 10.70 -14.40 -0.57
C PRO A 146 10.67 -15.78 -1.23
N LYS A 147 11.68 -16.06 -2.06
CA LYS A 147 12.14 -17.44 -2.23
C LYS A 147 12.86 -17.84 -0.95
N ASP A 148 12.12 -18.35 0.02
CA ASP A 148 12.52 -18.29 1.41
C ASP A 148 13.63 -19.28 1.80
N PRO A 149 14.86 -18.81 2.14
CA PRO A 149 15.91 -19.67 2.68
C PRO A 149 15.61 -20.16 4.11
N TYR A 150 14.65 -19.53 4.80
CA TYR A 150 14.28 -19.83 6.17
C TYR A 150 13.03 -20.71 6.30
N ARG A 151 12.50 -21.26 5.20
CA ARG A 151 11.24 -22.02 5.19
C ARG A 151 11.20 -23.20 6.18
N ASN A 152 12.37 -23.73 6.51
CA ASN A 152 12.53 -24.86 7.44
C ASN A 152 12.49 -24.45 8.94
N TYR A 153 12.41 -23.15 9.27
CA TYR A 153 12.35 -22.67 10.65
C TYR A 153 10.93 -22.42 11.17
N TYR A 154 9.91 -22.58 10.32
CA TYR A 154 8.52 -22.37 10.69
C TYR A 154 7.60 -23.28 9.85
N ASP A 155 6.41 -23.59 10.38
CA ASP A 155 5.46 -24.45 9.70
C ASP A 155 4.50 -23.65 8.79
N VAL A 156 4.03 -22.50 9.29
CA VAL A 156 2.99 -21.66 8.68
C VAL A 156 3.49 -20.21 8.53
N ASP A 157 3.31 -19.65 7.34
CA ASP A 157 3.49 -18.23 7.03
C ASP A 157 2.41 -17.84 6.00
N ASP A 158 1.34 -17.20 6.50
CA ASP A 158 0.18 -16.78 5.71
C ASP A 158 -0.52 -15.55 6.35
N GLU A 159 -1.70 -15.16 5.87
CA GLU A 159 -2.42 -13.99 6.40
C GLU A 159 -2.71 -14.11 7.92
N SER A 160 -2.80 -15.33 8.47
CA SER A 160 -3.09 -15.55 9.89
C SER A 160 -1.89 -15.29 10.82
N THR A 161 -0.68 -15.28 10.29
CA THR A 161 0.55 -15.00 11.06
C THR A 161 0.92 -13.52 11.09
N ILE A 162 0.11 -12.66 10.46
CA ILE A 162 0.32 -11.22 10.40
C ILE A 162 -0.33 -10.54 11.61
N PHE A 163 0.50 -9.88 12.42
CA PHE A 163 0.05 -9.05 13.53
C PHE A 163 0.23 -7.56 13.20
N THR A 164 -0.85 -6.79 13.37
CA THR A 164 -0.80 -5.33 13.25
C THR A 164 -1.07 -4.72 14.62
N LEU A 165 -0.23 -3.75 15.00
CA LEU A 165 -0.38 -2.97 16.22
C LEU A 165 -0.75 -1.55 15.82
N ALA A 166 -1.91 -1.10 16.29
CA ALA A 166 -2.50 0.16 15.88
C ALA A 166 -2.99 0.94 17.10
N ASP A 167 -2.50 2.17 17.25
CA ASP A 167 -3.12 3.17 18.12
C ASP A 167 -4.48 3.59 17.56
N TRP A 168 -5.47 3.82 18.43
CA TRP A 168 -6.83 4.16 18.00
C TRP A 168 -7.33 5.38 18.76
N TYR A 169 -7.91 6.33 18.02
CA TYR A 169 -8.43 7.57 18.58
C TYR A 169 -9.95 7.59 18.43
N HIS A 170 -10.67 8.18 19.37
CA HIS A 170 -12.12 8.39 19.23
C HIS A 170 -12.47 9.68 18.47
N THR A 171 -11.54 10.62 18.42
CA THR A 171 -11.69 11.91 17.72
C THR A 171 -11.05 11.84 16.33
N PRO A 172 -11.69 12.38 15.27
CA PRO A 172 -11.08 12.50 13.95
C PRO A 172 -9.77 13.28 13.96
N SER A 173 -8.83 12.89 13.11
CA SER A 173 -7.46 13.40 13.16
C SER A 173 -7.37 14.90 12.89
N GLU A 174 -8.20 15.44 11.97
CA GLU A 174 -8.27 16.88 11.69
C GLU A 174 -8.73 17.68 12.93
N ALA A 175 -9.65 17.14 13.72
CA ALA A 175 -10.09 17.79 14.95
C ALA A 175 -9.00 17.75 16.04
N ILE A 176 -8.25 16.64 16.15
CA ILE A 176 -7.08 16.55 17.05
C ILE A 176 -6.03 17.58 16.66
N MET A 177 -5.70 17.67 15.36
CA MET A 177 -4.73 18.64 14.85
C MET A 177 -5.17 20.09 15.10
N ALA A 178 -6.46 20.39 14.96
CA ALA A 178 -7.00 21.71 15.24
C ALA A 178 -6.95 22.07 16.73
N ALA A 179 -7.20 21.10 17.62
CA ALA A 179 -7.22 21.33 19.07
C ALA A 179 -5.82 21.57 19.68
N HIS A 180 -4.76 21.00 19.09
CA HIS A 180 -3.42 21.01 19.69
C HIS A 180 -2.48 22.10 19.17
N ASP A 181 -2.96 23.09 18.42
CA ASP A 181 -2.20 24.26 17.92
C ASP A 181 -0.86 23.92 17.24
N VAL A 182 -0.68 22.67 16.79
CA VAL A 182 0.58 22.15 16.19
C VAL A 182 0.88 22.84 14.85
N LEU A 183 -0.12 23.52 14.27
CA LEU A 183 -0.03 24.22 12.99
C LEU A 183 0.23 25.73 13.10
N LYS A 184 0.25 26.34 14.29
CA LYS A 184 0.56 27.79 14.39
C LYS A 184 2.04 28.14 14.25
N THR A 185 2.95 27.17 14.35
CA THR A 185 4.40 27.42 14.31
C THR A 185 5.04 27.15 12.94
N TRP A 186 4.34 26.52 12.00
CA TRP A 186 4.85 26.24 10.65
C TRP A 186 3.84 26.65 9.58
N VAL A 187 3.79 27.95 9.31
CA VAL A 187 3.22 28.47 8.06
C VAL A 187 4.14 28.05 6.93
N PHE A 188 3.80 26.97 6.22
CA PHE A 188 4.43 26.66 4.94
C PHE A 188 4.01 27.75 3.93
N PRO A 189 4.93 28.55 3.38
CA PRO A 189 4.57 29.53 2.37
C PRO A 189 4.22 28.79 1.08
N HIS A 190 2.99 29.00 0.59
CA HIS A 190 2.54 28.76 -0.79
C HIS A 190 3.03 27.44 -1.43
N MET A 191 2.37 26.31 -1.11
CA MET A 191 2.36 25.20 -2.06
C MET A 191 1.53 25.62 -3.28
N GLN A 192 2.12 25.55 -4.47
CA GLN A 192 1.42 25.83 -5.72
C GLN A 192 0.17 24.94 -5.84
N PRO A 193 -0.98 25.50 -6.25
CA PRO A 193 -2.14 24.69 -6.53
C PRO A 193 -1.82 23.73 -7.70
N CYS A 194 -2.09 22.44 -7.50
CA CYS A 194 -2.12 21.48 -8.58
C CYS A 194 -3.29 21.88 -9.51
N LEU A 195 -2.99 22.55 -10.62
CA LEU A 195 -3.97 22.84 -11.66
C LEU A 195 -4.11 21.59 -12.54
N SER A 196 -5.36 21.19 -12.77
CA SER A 196 -5.78 20.15 -13.72
C SER A 196 -5.49 20.53 -15.15
#